data_AF-A0A1Z5L1X9-F1
#
_entry.id   AF-A0A1Z5L1X9-F1
#
_cell.length_a   1.000
_cell.length_b   1.000
_cell.length_c   1.000
_cell.angle_alpha   90.00
_cell.angle_beta   90.00
_cell.angle_gamma   90.00
#
_symmetry.space_group_name_H-M   'P 1'
#
loop_
_entity.id
_entity.type
_entity.pdbx_description
1 polymer ?
#
loop_
_entity_poly.entity_id
_entity_poly.type
_entity_poly.pdbx_seq_one_letter_code
_entity_poly.pdbx_strand_id
1 'polypeptide(L)'
;MQRFEQLRSLVVSKLLEVFGSIKLSEIHRGALWLLGEYSSNIEDIQSVMTVIRQALGDLPLVDDELRKAAGGDSEDKEDPAMTGTVQRLVTADGTYATQSALSSAPSSAAQQAKHPPLRGYLMEGDFFIGAALASDLTKLAVRYMTLVPEGRKQNSFAAECMLIMTSVLHLGKSGLPSKAINDDDADRICLCLKILSERSPTLSTIFGTECRKALWPCAT
;
A
#
# COMPACT_ATOMS: atom_id res chain seq x y z
N MET A 1 -2.86 27.31 -0.25
CA MET A 1 -4.11 26.50 -0.21
C MET A 1 -4.97 26.74 1.05
N GLN A 2 -4.80 27.86 1.77
CA GLN A 2 -5.67 28.18 2.93
C GLN A 2 -6.88 29.06 2.57
N ARG A 3 -6.95 29.58 1.34
CA ARG A 3 -7.94 30.58 0.91
C ARG A 3 -9.35 30.06 0.60
N PHE A 4 -9.55 28.74 0.44
CA PHE A 4 -10.88 28.19 0.11
C PHE A 4 -11.13 26.83 0.79
N GLU A 5 -11.74 26.86 1.98
CA GLU A 5 -12.08 25.64 2.74
C GLU A 5 -13.13 24.76 2.05
N GLN A 6 -14.11 25.38 1.39
CA GLN A 6 -15.17 24.67 0.67
C GLN A 6 -14.63 23.87 -0.52
N LEU A 7 -13.55 24.34 -1.16
CA LEU A 7 -12.89 23.63 -2.25
C LEU A 7 -12.09 22.41 -1.77
N ARG A 8 -11.73 22.33 -0.47
CA ARG A 8 -10.94 21.21 0.06
C ARG A 8 -11.71 19.89 0.03
N SER A 9 -12.95 19.91 0.51
CA SER A 9 -13.81 18.72 0.50
C SER A 9 -14.06 18.22 -0.92
N LEU A 10 -14.27 19.15 -1.87
CA LEU A 10 -14.41 18.81 -3.28
C LEU A 10 -13.13 18.18 -3.87
N VAL A 11 -11.96 18.73 -3.54
CA VAL A 11 -10.66 18.19 -3.99
C VAL A 11 -10.41 16.80 -3.41
N VAL A 12 -10.69 16.58 -2.12
CA VAL A 12 -10.54 15.26 -1.48
C VAL A 12 -11.48 14.23 -2.13
N SER A 13 -12.75 14.59 -2.33
CA SER A 13 -13.73 13.72 -2.99
C SER A 13 -13.30 13.35 -4.42
N LYS A 14 -12.87 14.34 -5.23
CA LYS A 14 -12.35 14.07 -6.57
C LYS A 14 -11.05 13.28 -6.59
N LEU A 15 -10.20 13.48 -5.59
CA LEU A 15 -8.96 12.73 -5.50
C LEU A 15 -9.22 11.27 -5.14
N LEU A 16 -10.21 10.98 -4.27
CA LEU A 16 -10.65 9.62 -3.96
C LEU A 16 -11.20 8.90 -5.21
N GLU A 17 -11.99 9.59 -6.04
CA GLU A 17 -12.51 9.04 -7.31
C GLU A 17 -11.38 8.69 -8.30
N VAL A 18 -10.36 9.55 -8.40
CA VAL A 18 -9.30 9.44 -9.42
C VAL A 18 -8.14 8.55 -8.93
N PHE A 19 -8.01 8.28 -7.63
CA PHE A 19 -6.86 7.61 -7.02
C PHE A 19 -6.48 6.30 -7.74
N GLY A 20 -7.44 5.43 -8.01
CA GLY A 20 -7.20 4.15 -8.69
C GLY A 20 -6.74 4.26 -10.15
N SER A 21 -6.91 5.42 -10.78
CA SER A 21 -6.53 5.65 -12.19
C SER A 21 -5.13 6.24 -12.36
N ILE A 22 -4.48 6.67 -11.28
CA ILE A 22 -3.16 7.29 -11.33
C ILE A 22 -2.11 6.22 -11.64
N LYS A 23 -1.29 6.45 -12.68
CA LYS A 23 -0.27 5.49 -13.14
C LYS A 23 1.16 5.84 -12.75
N LEU A 24 1.42 7.08 -12.32
CA LEU A 24 2.76 7.54 -11.95
C LEU A 24 2.94 7.59 -10.43
N SER A 25 4.01 6.97 -9.91
CA SER A 25 4.27 6.89 -8.46
C SER A 25 4.48 8.27 -7.82
N GLU A 26 5.11 9.21 -8.54
CA GLU A 26 5.30 10.61 -8.09
C GLU A 26 3.98 11.34 -7.83
N ILE A 27 3.02 11.20 -8.74
CA ILE A 27 1.69 11.82 -8.60
C ILE A 27 0.90 11.12 -7.49
N HIS A 28 1.01 9.79 -7.41
CA HIS A 28 0.38 9.00 -6.35
C HIS A 28 0.88 9.41 -4.96
N ARG A 29 2.18 9.70 -4.80
CA ARG A 29 2.76 10.24 -3.55
C ARG A 29 2.16 11.59 -3.19
N GLY A 30 2.07 12.51 -4.15
CA GLY A 30 1.46 13.83 -3.92
C GLY A 30 -0.03 13.73 -3.56
N ALA A 31 -0.76 12.82 -4.21
CA ALA A 31 -2.15 12.53 -3.91
C ALA A 31 -2.32 11.98 -2.49
N LEU A 32 -1.49 11.00 -2.12
CA LEU A 32 -1.53 10.39 -0.79
C LEU A 32 -1.24 11.38 0.32
N TRP A 33 -0.25 12.26 0.10
CA TRP A 33 0.06 13.35 1.02
C TRP A 33 -1.13 14.31 1.17
N LEU A 34 -1.80 14.67 0.06
CA LEU A 34 -2.97 15.54 0.10
C LEU A 34 -4.12 14.91 0.89
N LEU A 35 -4.37 13.61 0.69
CA LEU A 35 -5.38 12.87 1.44
C LEU A 35 -5.04 12.80 2.92
N GLY A 36 -3.80 12.48 3.28
CA GLY A 36 -3.33 12.44 4.67
C GLY A 36 -3.42 13.80 5.37
N GLU A 37 -3.16 14.88 4.63
CA GLU A 37 -3.14 16.23 5.17
C GLU A 37 -4.55 16.81 5.32
N TYR A 38 -5.41 16.66 4.31
CA TYR A 38 -6.69 17.39 4.23
C TYR A 38 -7.93 16.59 4.64
N SER A 39 -7.81 15.28 4.92
CA SER A 39 -8.91 14.50 5.51
C SER A 39 -9.25 15.03 6.90
N SER A 40 -10.43 15.61 7.03
CA SER A 40 -10.87 16.33 8.23
C SER A 40 -12.03 15.62 8.94
N ASN A 41 -12.86 14.87 8.20
CA ASN A 41 -13.99 14.12 8.75
C ASN A 41 -13.66 12.64 8.95
N ILE A 42 -14.39 11.99 9.85
CA ILE A 42 -14.25 10.55 10.11
C ILE A 42 -14.57 9.73 8.84
N GLU A 43 -15.59 10.14 8.08
CA GLU A 43 -16.01 9.49 6.83
C GLU A 43 -14.92 9.58 5.75
N ASP A 44 -14.26 10.74 5.61
CA ASP A 44 -13.16 10.93 4.67
C ASP A 44 -11.97 10.02 5.03
N ILE A 45 -11.62 9.95 6.32
CA ILE A 45 -10.52 9.10 6.82
C ILE A 45 -10.79 7.62 6.51
N GLN A 46 -12.02 7.15 6.74
CA GLN A 46 -12.42 5.76 6.43
C GLN A 46 -12.45 5.50 4.93
N SER A 47 -12.87 6.49 4.13
CA SER A 47 -12.88 6.40 2.67
C SER A 47 -11.45 6.30 2.12
N VAL A 48 -10.52 7.13 2.61
CA VAL A 48 -9.09 7.07 2.25
C VAL A 48 -8.52 5.69 2.58
N MET A 49 -8.82 5.16 3.77
CA MET A 49 -8.35 3.84 4.17
C MET A 49 -8.90 2.72 3.25
N THR A 50 -10.15 2.84 2.82
CA THR A 50 -10.77 1.89 1.88
C THR A 50 -10.10 1.94 0.51
N VAL A 51 -9.83 3.14 0.00
CA VAL A 51 -9.14 3.34 -1.29
C VAL A 51 -7.69 2.82 -1.23
N ILE A 52 -6.97 3.05 -0.14
CA ILE A 52 -5.61 2.51 0.07
C ILE A 52 -5.62 0.99 0.03
N ARG A 53 -6.59 0.34 0.69
CA ARG A 53 -6.73 -1.12 0.62
C ARG A 53 -7.00 -1.62 -0.79
N GLN A 54 -7.95 -1.02 -1.49
CA GLN A 54 -8.26 -1.39 -2.87
C GLN A 54 -7.04 -1.23 -3.78
N ALA A 55 -6.25 -0.19 -3.56
CA ALA A 55 -5.04 0.09 -4.31
C ALA A 55 -3.85 -0.83 -3.97
N LEU A 56 -3.85 -1.49 -2.80
CA LEU A 56 -2.86 -2.50 -2.38
C LEU A 56 -3.31 -3.94 -2.70
N GLY A 57 -4.62 -4.20 -2.72
CA GLY A 57 -5.20 -5.53 -2.82
C GLY A 57 -5.27 -6.26 -1.47
N ASP A 58 -5.34 -7.59 -1.53
CA ASP A 58 -5.48 -8.43 -0.34
C ASP A 58 -4.22 -8.37 0.54
N LEU A 59 -4.44 -8.27 1.85
CA LEU A 59 -3.41 -8.29 2.89
C LEU A 59 -3.50 -9.61 3.67
N PRO A 60 -2.38 -10.22 4.06
CA PRO A 60 -0.99 -9.77 3.92
C PRO A 60 -0.40 -9.98 2.50
N LEU A 61 0.36 -8.99 2.02
CA LEU A 61 0.81 -8.90 0.62
C LEU A 61 1.66 -10.09 0.15
N VAL A 62 2.53 -10.60 1.01
CA VAL A 62 3.46 -11.70 0.68
C VAL A 62 2.72 -13.00 0.48
N ASP A 63 1.77 -13.33 1.36
CA ASP A 63 0.96 -14.54 1.26
C ASP A 63 0.06 -14.50 0.03
N ASP A 64 -0.49 -13.33 -0.29
CA ASP A 64 -1.29 -13.14 -1.49
C ASP A 64 -0.45 -13.30 -2.78
N GLU A 65 0.79 -12.79 -2.81
CA GLU A 65 1.71 -13.04 -3.92
C GLU A 65 2.10 -14.51 -4.04
N LEU A 66 2.42 -15.17 -2.92
CA LEU A 66 2.75 -16.59 -2.88
C LEU A 66 1.56 -17.44 -3.38
N ARG A 67 0.34 -17.09 -2.97
CA ARG A 67 -0.90 -17.73 -3.44
C ARG A 67 -1.10 -17.55 -4.93
N LYS A 68 -0.91 -16.33 -5.45
CA LYS A 68 -1.03 -16.02 -6.88
C LYS A 68 0.05 -16.70 -7.72
N ALA A 69 1.29 -16.76 -7.21
CA ALA A 69 2.40 -17.47 -7.85
C ALA A 69 2.21 -19.00 -7.84
N ALA A 70 1.55 -19.56 -6.82
CA ALA A 70 1.20 -20.97 -6.72
C ALA A 70 -0.03 -21.39 -7.56
N GLY A 71 -0.63 -20.46 -8.32
CA GLY A 71 -1.80 -20.72 -9.17
C GLY A 71 -3.14 -20.69 -8.43
N GLY A 72 -3.20 -20.07 -7.26
CA GLY A 72 -4.38 -20.06 -6.36
C GLY A 72 -5.49 -19.07 -6.72
N ASP A 73 -5.41 -18.30 -7.80
CA ASP A 73 -6.51 -17.45 -8.28
C ASP A 73 -7.32 -18.22 -9.33
N SER A 74 -8.23 -19.06 -8.83
CA SER A 74 -9.40 -19.54 -9.57
C SER A 74 -10.64 -19.13 -8.77
N GLU A 75 -11.13 -17.91 -9.01
CA GLU A 75 -12.53 -17.57 -8.76
C GLU A 75 -13.18 -17.25 -10.13
N ASP A 76 -13.78 -18.31 -10.67
CA ASP A 76 -14.97 -18.42 -11.51
C ASP A 76 -15.12 -17.60 -12.80
N LYS A 77 -14.73 -18.24 -13.91
CA LYS A 77 -15.66 -18.52 -15.00
C LYS A 77 -15.59 -20.00 -15.36
N GLU A 78 -16.73 -20.68 -15.30
CA GLU A 78 -16.92 -22.02 -15.84
C GLU A 78 -16.50 -22.06 -17.32
N ASP A 79 -15.50 -22.87 -17.62
CA ASP A 79 -15.36 -23.63 -18.87
C ASP A 79 -14.48 -24.87 -18.56
N PRO A 80 -14.87 -26.09 -18.98
CA PRO A 80 -14.14 -27.29 -18.64
C PRO A 80 -12.91 -27.46 -19.54
N ALA A 81 -11.88 -28.07 -18.95
CA ALA A 81 -10.60 -28.45 -19.53
C ALA A 81 -9.56 -27.32 -19.62
N MET A 82 -8.53 -27.43 -18.77
CA MET A 82 -7.11 -27.41 -19.15
C MET A 82 -6.30 -27.75 -17.91
N THR A 83 -6.07 -29.05 -17.70
CA THR A 83 -5.07 -29.58 -16.77
C THR A 83 -3.71 -28.99 -17.11
N GLY A 84 -3.01 -28.42 -16.13
CA GLY A 84 -1.67 -27.87 -16.28
C GLY A 84 -0.74 -28.84 -17.00
N THR A 85 -0.26 -28.44 -18.18
CA THR A 85 0.64 -29.24 -19.00
C THR A 85 2.04 -29.24 -18.40
N VAL A 86 2.31 -30.22 -17.54
CA VAL A 86 3.68 -30.73 -17.35
C VAL A 86 4.05 -31.41 -18.67
N GLN A 87 4.76 -30.71 -19.55
CA GLN A 87 5.27 -31.33 -20.77
C GLN A 87 6.35 -32.36 -20.39
N ARG A 88 5.96 -33.63 -20.47
CA ARG A 88 6.82 -34.77 -20.21
C ARG A 88 7.54 -35.11 -21.52
N LEU A 89 8.78 -34.67 -21.66
CA LEU A 89 9.58 -35.04 -22.82
C LEU A 89 10.23 -36.39 -22.56
N VAL A 90 9.96 -37.35 -23.44
CA VAL A 90 10.65 -38.64 -23.46
C VAL A 90 11.78 -38.50 -24.46
N THR A 91 13.02 -38.50 -23.96
CA THR A 91 14.20 -38.58 -24.83
C THR A 91 14.20 -39.96 -25.51
N ALA A 92 14.82 -40.10 -26.69
CA ALA A 92 14.82 -41.33 -27.49
C ALA A 92 15.34 -42.60 -26.78
N ASP A 93 15.91 -42.46 -25.57
CA ASP A 93 16.42 -43.52 -24.70
C ASP A 93 15.45 -43.89 -23.54
N GLY A 94 14.16 -43.56 -23.64
CA GLY A 94 13.11 -44.07 -22.73
C GLY A 94 13.15 -43.58 -21.28
N THR A 95 14.03 -42.64 -20.94
CA THR A 95 14.11 -42.05 -19.59
C THR A 95 13.11 -40.89 -19.45
N TYR A 96 12.26 -40.95 -18.42
CA TYR A 96 11.32 -39.88 -18.08
C TYR A 96 12.07 -38.70 -17.44
N ALA A 97 12.21 -37.60 -18.17
CA ALA A 97 12.73 -36.35 -17.62
C ALA A 97 11.57 -35.38 -17.31
N THR A 98 11.48 -34.94 -16.06
CA THR A 98 10.66 -33.78 -15.67
C THR A 98 11.49 -32.51 -15.83
N GLN A 99 11.16 -31.68 -16.82
CA GLN A 99 11.75 -30.36 -16.97
C GLN A 99 10.98 -29.40 -16.04
N SER A 100 11.60 -28.98 -14.94
CA SER A 100 11.09 -27.83 -14.17
C SER A 100 11.29 -26.59 -15.02
N ALA A 101 10.20 -26.05 -15.58
CA ALA A 101 10.21 -24.79 -16.28
C ALA A 101 10.55 -23.68 -15.28
N LEU A 102 11.81 -23.24 -15.28
CA LEU A 102 12.21 -21.99 -14.67
C LEU A 102 11.56 -20.88 -15.51
N SER A 103 10.37 -20.44 -15.11
CA SER A 103 9.67 -19.33 -15.79
C SER A 103 10.57 -18.11 -15.79
N SER A 104 10.98 -17.69 -16.98
CA SER A 104 11.51 -16.35 -17.23
C SER A 104 10.56 -15.34 -16.61
N ALA A 105 11.08 -14.47 -15.74
CA ALA A 105 10.31 -13.40 -15.11
C ALA A 105 9.50 -12.67 -16.19
N PRO A 106 8.16 -12.58 -16.06
CA PRO A 106 7.36 -11.86 -17.03
C PRO A 106 7.84 -10.40 -17.08
N SER A 107 7.81 -9.80 -18.26
CA SER A 107 8.12 -8.38 -18.45
C SER A 107 7.27 -7.53 -17.50
N SER A 108 7.89 -6.56 -16.82
CA SER A 108 7.27 -5.67 -15.82
C SER A 108 5.94 -5.05 -16.27
N ALA A 109 5.79 -4.77 -17.57
CA ALA A 109 4.56 -4.23 -18.16
C ALA A 109 3.34 -5.19 -18.11
N ALA A 110 3.55 -6.51 -18.14
CA ALA A 110 2.48 -7.50 -18.06
C ALA A 110 2.05 -7.78 -16.61
N GLN A 111 2.95 -7.57 -15.64
CA GLN A 111 2.63 -7.63 -14.20
C GLN A 111 1.86 -6.39 -13.74
N GLN A 112 2.21 -5.20 -14.23
CA GLN A 112 1.46 -3.95 -13.95
C GLN A 112 -0.03 -4.03 -14.29
N ALA A 113 -0.42 -4.83 -15.27
CA ALA A 113 -1.83 -4.99 -15.65
C ALA A 113 -2.63 -5.90 -14.69
N LYS A 114 -1.96 -6.73 -13.89
CA LYS A 114 -2.59 -7.65 -12.93
C LYS A 114 -2.61 -7.12 -11.50
N HIS A 115 -1.68 -6.26 -11.12
CA HIS A 115 -1.59 -5.76 -9.75
C HIS A 115 -2.30 -4.39 -9.60
N PRO A 116 -3.02 -4.17 -8.49
CA PRO A 116 -3.47 -2.84 -8.08
C PRO A 116 -2.33 -1.81 -8.08
N PRO A 117 -2.60 -0.51 -8.28
CA PRO A 117 -1.58 0.49 -8.61
C PRO A 117 -0.48 0.63 -7.55
N LEU A 118 -0.81 0.64 -6.25
CA LEU A 118 0.21 0.72 -5.20
C LEU A 118 1.03 -0.56 -5.11
N ARG A 119 0.40 -1.72 -5.36
CA ARG A 119 1.09 -3.01 -5.37
C ARG A 119 2.08 -3.11 -6.53
N GLY A 120 1.74 -2.58 -7.69
CA GLY A 120 2.65 -2.50 -8.84
C GLY A 120 3.95 -1.78 -8.49
N TYR A 121 3.86 -0.59 -7.87
CA TYR A 121 5.05 0.18 -7.47
C TYR A 121 5.93 -0.55 -6.45
N LEU A 122 5.31 -1.25 -5.48
CA LEU A 122 6.04 -2.03 -4.49
C LEU A 122 6.76 -3.22 -5.12
N MET A 123 6.16 -3.89 -6.11
CA MET A 123 6.81 -4.99 -6.85
C MET A 123 7.96 -4.51 -7.74
N GLU A 124 7.85 -3.31 -8.30
CA GLU A 124 8.92 -2.66 -9.05
C GLU A 124 10.08 -2.18 -8.17
N GLY A 125 9.86 -2.15 -6.85
CA GLY A 125 10.85 -1.77 -5.86
C GLY A 125 10.91 -0.27 -5.55
N ASP A 126 9.87 0.50 -5.88
CA ASP A 126 9.71 1.87 -5.38
C ASP A 126 9.14 1.81 -3.94
N PHE A 127 10.02 1.63 -2.96
CA PHE A 127 9.63 1.61 -1.53
C PHE A 127 9.45 2.99 -0.92
N PHE A 128 9.85 4.05 -1.63
CA PHE A 128 9.66 5.42 -1.18
C PHE A 128 8.17 5.77 -1.07
N ILE A 129 7.32 5.21 -1.95
CA ILE A 129 5.86 5.34 -1.80
C ILE A 129 5.34 4.61 -0.55
N GLY A 130 5.95 3.50 -0.15
CA GLY A 130 5.62 2.78 1.08
C GLY A 130 5.96 3.60 2.33
N ALA A 131 7.11 4.28 2.33
CA ALA A 131 7.49 5.19 3.40
C ALA A 131 6.59 6.44 3.48
N ALA A 132 6.21 7.00 2.33
CA ALA A 132 5.23 8.09 2.26
C ALA A 132 3.86 7.64 2.80
N LEU A 133 3.38 6.46 2.38
CA LEU A 133 2.15 5.85 2.87
C LEU A 133 2.16 5.65 4.39
N ALA A 134 3.26 5.16 4.96
CA ALA A 134 3.37 5.00 6.40
C ALA A 134 3.25 6.33 7.15
N SER A 135 3.85 7.39 6.61
CA SER A 135 3.77 8.73 7.20
C SER A 135 2.34 9.28 7.16
N ASP A 136 1.64 9.12 6.03
CA ASP A 136 0.28 9.64 5.86
C ASP A 136 -0.75 8.83 6.67
N LEU A 137 -0.61 7.49 6.71
CA LEU A 137 -1.42 6.64 7.60
C LEU A 137 -1.23 6.98 9.07
N THR A 138 -0.01 7.36 9.49
CA THR A 138 0.26 7.80 10.85
C THR A 138 -0.48 9.10 11.18
N LYS A 139 -0.44 10.08 10.28
CA LYS A 139 -1.20 11.34 10.43
C LYS A 139 -2.71 11.07 10.52
N LEU A 140 -3.24 10.22 9.64
CA LEU A 140 -4.65 9.84 9.63
C LEU A 140 -5.05 9.14 10.93
N ALA A 141 -4.23 8.21 11.43
CA ALA A 141 -4.50 7.49 12.67
C ALA A 141 -4.47 8.43 13.88
N VAL A 142 -3.46 9.30 13.99
CA VAL A 142 -3.40 10.32 15.04
C VAL A 142 -4.64 11.21 15.01
N ARG A 143 -5.06 11.67 13.81
CA ARG A 143 -6.26 12.49 13.66
C ARG A 143 -7.54 11.73 14.03
N TYR A 144 -7.67 10.48 13.60
CA TYR A 144 -8.80 9.63 13.96
C TYR A 144 -8.92 9.46 15.47
N MET A 145 -7.79 9.31 16.17
CA MET A 145 -7.75 9.23 17.63
C MET A 145 -8.18 10.53 18.32
N THR A 146 -7.96 11.69 17.70
CA THR A 146 -8.47 12.97 18.24
C THR A 146 -9.97 13.18 18.02
N LEU A 147 -10.54 12.60 16.95
CA LEU A 147 -11.95 12.79 16.58
C LEU A 147 -12.88 11.75 17.24
N VAL A 148 -12.39 10.52 17.43
CA VAL A 148 -13.21 9.41 17.95
C VAL A 148 -12.85 9.14 19.41
N PRO A 149 -13.77 9.30 20.38
CA PRO A 149 -13.49 9.04 21.79
C PRO A 149 -13.49 7.54 22.16
N GLU A 150 -14.00 6.67 21.29
CA GLU A 150 -14.14 5.23 21.55
C GLU A 150 -12.81 4.47 21.34
N GLY A 151 -12.19 4.02 22.44
CA GLY A 151 -10.88 3.35 22.41
C GLY A 151 -10.83 2.06 21.57
N ARG A 152 -11.94 1.30 21.48
CA ARG A 152 -11.98 0.09 20.62
C ARG A 152 -11.83 0.44 19.14
N LYS A 153 -12.53 1.46 18.67
CA LYS A 153 -12.45 1.93 17.28
C LYS A 153 -11.10 2.54 16.96
N GLN A 154 -10.53 3.29 17.90
CA GLN A 154 -9.16 3.80 17.78
C GLN A 154 -8.14 2.66 17.60
N ASN A 155 -8.22 1.63 18.44
CA ASN A 155 -7.33 0.47 18.37
C ASN A 155 -7.49 -0.29 17.06
N SER A 156 -8.74 -0.49 16.61
CA SER A 156 -9.02 -1.16 15.34
C SER A 156 -8.38 -0.41 14.17
N PHE A 157 -8.57 0.90 14.09
CA PHE A 157 -8.01 1.73 13.02
C PHE A 157 -6.47 1.78 13.07
N ALA A 158 -5.89 1.92 14.26
CA ALA A 158 -4.44 1.91 14.42
C ALA A 158 -3.82 0.55 14.05
N ALA A 159 -4.44 -0.56 14.45
CA ALA A 159 -3.99 -1.91 14.12
C ALA A 159 -4.03 -2.15 12.60
N GLU A 160 -5.05 -1.62 11.94
CA GLU A 160 -5.21 -1.67 10.49
C GLU A 160 -4.11 -0.88 9.76
N CYS A 161 -3.80 0.35 10.21
CA CYS A 161 -2.64 1.10 9.71
C CYS A 161 -1.33 0.31 9.90
N MET A 162 -1.11 -0.27 11.08
CA MET A 162 0.08 -1.06 11.40
C MET A 162 0.19 -2.33 10.54
N LEU A 163 -0.93 -2.98 10.24
CA LEU A 163 -0.97 -4.16 9.37
C LEU A 163 -0.50 -3.81 7.96
N ILE A 164 -0.95 -2.69 7.40
CA ILE A 164 -0.50 -2.20 6.09
C ILE A 164 1.01 -1.93 6.11
N MET A 165 1.49 -1.15 7.08
CA MET A 165 2.92 -0.81 7.22
C MET A 165 3.81 -2.06 7.36
N THR A 166 3.39 -3.01 8.19
CA THR A 166 4.13 -4.26 8.43
C THR A 166 4.12 -5.15 7.19
N SER A 167 3.01 -5.20 6.46
CA SER A 167 2.91 -5.95 5.20
C SER A 167 3.85 -5.39 4.13
N VAL A 168 3.96 -4.06 4.02
CA VAL A 168 4.91 -3.41 3.10
C VAL A 168 6.36 -3.71 3.50
N LEU A 169 6.68 -3.65 4.79
CA LEU A 169 8.01 -3.97 5.31
C LEU A 169 8.37 -5.44 5.08
N HIS A 170 7.42 -6.34 5.30
CA HIS A 170 7.60 -7.77 5.06
C HIS A 170 7.81 -8.07 3.58
N LEU A 171 7.02 -7.44 2.71
CA LEU A 171 7.20 -7.54 1.25
C LEU A 171 8.60 -7.08 0.83
N GLY A 172 9.07 -5.94 1.34
CA GLY A 172 10.41 -5.42 1.05
C GLY A 172 11.56 -6.34 1.46
N LYS A 173 11.36 -7.18 2.49
CA LYS A 173 12.34 -8.16 2.98
C LYS A 173 12.17 -9.57 2.39
N SER A 174 11.04 -9.85 1.75
CA SER A 174 10.71 -11.17 1.20
C SER A 174 11.54 -11.57 -0.02
N GLY A 175 12.14 -10.60 -0.72
CA GLY A 175 12.90 -10.83 -1.96
C GLY A 175 12.02 -11.08 -3.19
N LEU A 176 10.69 -10.98 -3.07
CA LEU A 176 9.75 -11.01 -4.20
C LEU A 176 9.86 -9.76 -5.12
N PRO A 177 10.07 -8.53 -4.59
CA PRO A 177 10.17 -7.33 -5.41
C PRO A 177 11.45 -7.27 -6.24
N SER A 178 11.42 -6.54 -7.36
CA SER A 178 12.58 -6.37 -8.24
C SER A 178 13.78 -5.71 -7.57
N LYS A 179 13.57 -4.87 -6.56
CA LYS A 179 14.63 -4.27 -5.73
C LYS A 179 14.24 -4.46 -4.28
N ALA A 180 15.20 -4.74 -3.40
CA ALA A 180 14.95 -4.80 -1.97
C ALA A 180 14.64 -3.40 -1.42
N ILE A 181 13.97 -3.36 -0.26
CA ILE A 181 13.75 -2.11 0.48
C ILE A 181 15.09 -1.50 0.92
N ASN A 182 15.21 -0.18 0.77
CA ASN A 182 16.36 0.56 1.30
C ASN A 182 16.23 0.71 2.82
N ASP A 183 17.36 0.74 3.52
CA ASP A 183 17.38 0.86 4.99
C ASP A 183 16.70 2.15 5.46
N ASP A 184 16.89 3.26 4.75
CA ASP A 184 16.24 4.55 5.06
C ASP A 184 14.70 4.47 5.00
N ASP A 185 14.15 3.78 4.00
CA ASP A 185 12.70 3.63 3.83
C ASP A 185 12.14 2.66 4.88
N ALA A 186 12.87 1.58 5.18
CA ALA A 186 12.53 0.65 6.24
C ALA A 186 12.51 1.34 7.62
N ASP A 187 13.51 2.16 7.92
CA ASP A 187 13.60 2.92 9.17
C ASP A 187 12.47 3.94 9.30
N ARG A 188 12.10 4.63 8.21
CA ARG A 188 10.95 5.54 8.20
C ARG A 188 9.63 4.82 8.52
N ILE A 189 9.41 3.65 7.91
CA ILE A 189 8.22 2.84 8.20
C ILE A 189 8.24 2.35 9.66
N CYS A 190 9.39 1.91 10.15
CA CYS A 190 9.54 1.45 11.54
C CYS A 190 9.31 2.59 12.54
N LEU A 191 9.76 3.82 12.24
CA LEU A 191 9.49 4.99 13.06
C LEU A 191 7.99 5.27 13.15
N CYS A 192 7.28 5.23 12.02
CA CYS A 192 5.82 5.40 11.97
C CYS A 192 5.08 4.33 12.81
N LEU A 193 5.53 3.07 12.72
CA LEU A 193 5.00 1.99 13.56
C LEU A 193 5.22 2.24 15.06
N LYS A 194 6.42 2.67 15.45
CA LYS A 194 6.74 3.02 16.85
C LYS A 194 5.84 4.14 17.37
N ILE A 195 5.63 5.19 16.57
CA ILE A 195 4.75 6.32 16.93
C ILE A 195 3.33 5.83 17.23
N LEU A 196 2.76 4.97 16.38
CA LEU A 196 1.41 4.43 16.57
C LEU A 196 1.31 3.45 17.75
N SER A 197 2.40 2.76 18.08
CA SER A 197 2.47 1.82 19.21
C SER A 197 2.57 2.54 20.54
N GLU A 198 3.46 3.53 20.64
CA GLU A 198 3.70 4.29 21.87
C GLU A 198 2.57 5.28 22.19
N ARG A 199 1.86 5.77 21.16
CA ARG A 199 0.74 6.73 21.30
C ARG A 199 1.10 7.95 22.13
N SER A 200 2.35 8.41 22.00
CA SER A 200 2.82 9.57 22.74
C SER A 200 2.03 10.82 22.32
N PRO A 201 1.47 11.59 23.29
CA PRO A 201 0.72 12.81 22.98
C PRO A 201 1.61 13.89 22.34
N THR A 202 2.91 13.90 22.67
CA THR A 202 3.89 14.80 22.05
C THR A 202 4.08 14.48 20.56
N LEU A 203 4.26 13.20 20.21
CA LEU A 203 4.43 12.77 18.82
C LEU A 203 3.14 12.98 18.01
N SER A 204 1.98 12.76 18.64
CA SER A 204 0.68 13.05 18.06
C SER A 204 0.53 14.53 17.70
N THR A 205 1.01 15.43 18.56
CA THR A 205 0.98 16.87 18.32
C THR A 205 1.92 17.27 17.18
N ILE A 206 3.12 16.67 17.12
CA ILE A 206 4.10 16.95 16.06
C ILE A 206 3.54 16.53 14.69
N PHE A 207 3.06 15.29 14.55
CA PHE A 207 2.53 14.78 13.28
C PHE A 207 1.20 15.44 12.88
N GLY A 208 0.35 15.77 13.84
CA GLY A 208 -0.96 16.38 13.59
C GLY A 208 -0.90 17.88 13.29
N THR A 209 0.05 18.60 13.89
CA THR A 209 0.04 20.08 13.92
C THR A 209 1.36 20.69 13.44
N GLU A 210 2.51 20.22 13.93
CA GLU A 210 3.79 20.86 13.65
C GLU A 210 4.34 20.51 12.26
N CYS A 211 4.13 19.29 11.78
CA CYS A 211 4.47 18.92 10.40
C CYS A 211 3.71 19.77 9.37
N ARG A 212 2.46 20.16 9.68
CA ARG A 212 1.67 21.08 8.86
C ARG A 212 2.24 22.50 8.87
N LYS A 213 2.64 23.00 10.04
CA LYS A 213 3.20 24.35 10.20
C LYS A 213 4.58 24.50 9.57
N ALA A 214 5.43 23.48 9.70
CA ALA A 214 6.80 23.50 9.17
C ALA A 214 6.85 23.57 7.63
N LEU A 215 5.81 23.12 6.94
CA LEU A 215 5.72 23.16 5.48
C LEU A 215 5.28 24.54 4.94
N TRP A 216 4.83 25.45 5.82
CA TRP A 216 4.45 26.81 5.43
C TRP A 216 4.92 27.90 6.42
N PRO A 217 6.22 28.03 6.74
CA PRO A 217 6.68 29.06 7.69
C PRO A 217 6.52 30.50 7.17
N CYS A 218 6.06 30.71 5.92
CA CYS A 218 5.95 32.03 5.28
C CYS A 218 4.50 32.41 4.98
N ALA A 219 3.68 32.64 6.02
CA ALA A 219 2.53 33.54 5.91
C ALA A 219 2.15 34.11 7.28
N THR A 220 3.04 34.93 7.81
CA THR A 220 2.69 36.02 8.74
C THR A 220 3.48 37.24 8.30
#